data_AF-A0AA39N7B4-F1
#
_entry.id   AF-A0AA39N7B4-F1
#
_cell.length_a   1.000
_cell.length_b   1.000
_cell.length_c   1.000
_cell.angle_alpha   90.00
_cell.angle_beta   90.00
_cell.angle_gamma   90.00
#
_symmetry.space_group_name_H-M   'P 1'
#
loop_
_entity.id
_entity.type
_entity.pdbx_description
1 polymer ?
#
loop_
_entity_poly.entity_id
_entity_poly.type
_entity_poly.pdbx_seq_one_letter_code
_entity_poly.pdbx_strand_id
1 'polypeptide(L)'
;MKFSSLYILPALALSTLVSAGVFISPTPGQTISSTEAFNLTWTSGKYFKENSLNITVLLARSTFTSTLSGITLVEGLVSSDAGIKTYSAELAPRYFYGDNETGAFDVVIIESYAAYGGANDATDVWIQTVNVA
;
A
#
# COMPACT_ATOMS: atom_id res chain seq x y z
N MET A 1 23.46 -55.52 -11.25
CA MET A 1 23.24 -54.17 -11.79
C MET A 1 22.61 -53.33 -10.68
N LYS A 2 23.26 -52.24 -10.25
CA LYS A 2 22.77 -51.35 -9.18
C LYS A 2 21.92 -50.26 -9.83
N PHE A 3 20.66 -50.12 -9.41
CA PHE A 3 19.77 -49.03 -9.80
C PHE A 3 20.05 -47.83 -8.90
N SER A 4 20.55 -46.73 -9.49
CA SER A 4 20.67 -45.45 -8.79
C SER A 4 19.33 -44.72 -8.89
N SER A 5 18.61 -44.64 -7.77
CA SER A 5 17.41 -43.82 -7.66
C SER A 5 17.78 -42.34 -7.69
N LEU A 6 17.39 -41.63 -8.75
CA LEU A 6 17.41 -40.17 -8.77
C LEU A 6 16.34 -39.66 -7.80
N TYR A 7 16.77 -39.08 -6.68
CA TYR A 7 15.93 -38.22 -5.86
C TYR A 7 15.82 -36.86 -6.55
N ILE A 8 14.69 -36.62 -7.22
CA ILE A 8 14.32 -35.27 -7.68
C ILE A 8 13.55 -34.63 -6.53
N LEU A 9 14.19 -33.72 -5.79
CA LEU A 9 13.48 -32.81 -4.89
C LEU A 9 12.64 -31.85 -5.75
N PRO A 10 11.32 -31.71 -5.50
CA PRO A 10 10.60 -30.57 -6.02
C PRO A 10 11.01 -29.34 -5.21
N ALA A 11 11.83 -28.46 -5.80
CA ALA A 11 11.93 -27.10 -5.32
C ALA A 11 10.57 -26.44 -5.60
N LEU A 12 9.68 -26.41 -4.61
CA LEU A 12 8.53 -25.51 -4.62
C LEU A 12 9.07 -24.08 -4.58
N ALA A 13 9.26 -23.50 -5.76
CA ALA A 13 9.31 -22.06 -5.87
C ALA A 13 7.92 -21.54 -5.47
N LEU A 14 7.80 -21.01 -4.25
CA LEU A 14 6.66 -20.19 -3.86
C LEU A 14 6.69 -18.95 -4.77
N SER A 15 6.02 -19.03 -5.91
CA SER A 15 5.58 -17.85 -6.63
C SER A 15 4.55 -17.17 -5.73
N THR A 16 4.98 -16.13 -5.01
CA THR A 16 4.05 -15.25 -4.29
C THR A 16 3.14 -14.63 -5.34
N LEU A 17 1.92 -15.14 -5.43
CA LEU A 17 0.85 -14.46 -6.15
C LEU A 17 0.64 -13.14 -5.40
N VAL A 18 1.21 -12.05 -5.92
CA VAL A 18 1.01 -10.73 -5.35
C VAL A 18 -0.45 -10.39 -5.59
N SER A 19 -1.26 -10.54 -4.55
CA SER A 19 -2.65 -10.12 -4.59
C SER A 19 -2.66 -8.59 -4.78
N ALA A 20 -3.47 -8.15 -5.72
CA ALA A 20 -3.61 -6.74 -6.05
C ALA A 20 -4.34 -6.00 -4.90
N GLY A 21 -4.01 -4.73 -4.66
CA GLY A 21 -4.62 -3.92 -3.60
C GLY A 21 -4.13 -4.24 -2.19
N VAL A 22 -2.92 -4.76 -2.04
CA VAL A 22 -2.42 -5.28 -0.75
C VAL A 22 -1.34 -4.40 -0.16
N PHE A 23 -1.49 -4.08 1.12
CA PHE A 23 -0.43 -3.53 1.95
C PHE A 23 0.57 -4.63 2.31
N ILE A 24 1.83 -4.43 1.90
CA ILE A 24 2.96 -5.24 2.37
C ILE A 24 3.53 -4.62 3.65
N SER A 25 3.58 -3.29 3.71
CA SER A 25 3.92 -2.50 4.90
C SER A 25 3.16 -1.17 4.84
N PRO A 26 2.58 -0.68 5.95
CA PRO A 26 2.52 -1.35 7.24
C PRO A 26 1.57 -2.56 7.23
N THR A 27 1.78 -3.51 8.14
CA THR A 27 0.86 -4.64 8.35
C THR A 27 -0.29 -4.24 9.28
N PRO A 28 -1.42 -4.99 9.30
CA PRO A 28 -2.53 -4.69 10.20
C PRO A 28 -2.12 -4.62 11.67
N GLY A 29 -2.42 -3.48 12.30
CA GLY A 29 -2.12 -3.22 13.71
C GLY A 29 -0.64 -2.96 14.00
N GLN A 30 0.21 -2.84 12.98
CA GLN A 30 1.62 -2.50 13.15
C GLN A 30 1.75 -1.17 13.91
N THR A 31 2.70 -1.12 14.84
CA THR A 31 3.07 0.13 15.51
C THR A 31 3.99 0.95 14.61
N ILE A 32 3.63 2.21 14.37
CA ILE A 32 4.47 3.21 13.70
C ILE A 32 4.73 4.38 14.65
N SER A 33 5.87 5.03 14.48
CA SER A 33 6.23 6.20 15.29
C SER A 33 5.37 7.41 14.90
N SER A 34 4.99 8.20 15.89
CA SER A 34 4.38 9.53 15.73
C SER A 34 5.35 10.58 15.19
N THR A 35 6.66 10.33 15.28
CA THR A 35 7.72 11.32 15.00
C THR A 35 8.76 10.86 13.99
N GLU A 36 8.95 9.54 13.85
CA GLU A 36 9.92 8.95 12.93
C GLU A 36 9.25 8.49 11.64
N ALA A 37 10.05 8.35 10.58
CA ALA A 37 9.57 7.83 9.33
C ALA A 37 9.30 6.31 9.39
N PHE A 38 8.37 5.86 8.55
CA PHE A 38 8.06 4.45 8.36
C PHE A 38 8.02 4.10 6.87
N ASN A 39 8.23 2.83 6.55
CA ASN A 39 8.17 2.36 5.17
C ASN A 39 6.74 1.97 4.78
N LEU A 40 6.23 2.62 3.73
CA LEU A 40 5.10 2.16 2.97
C LEU A 40 5.60 1.23 1.86
N THR A 41 4.98 0.06 1.74
CA THR A 41 5.06 -0.79 0.55
C THR A 41 3.65 -1.31 0.24
N TRP A 42 3.12 -0.97 -0.92
CA TRP A 42 1.77 -1.34 -1.33
C TRP A 42 1.76 -1.75 -2.79
N THR A 43 0.99 -2.79 -3.11
CA THR A 43 0.81 -3.24 -4.49
C THR A 43 -0.56 -2.84 -5.02
N SER A 44 -0.55 -2.08 -6.11
CA SER A 44 -1.76 -1.60 -6.77
C SER A 44 -2.66 -2.72 -7.26
N GLY A 45 -3.96 -2.43 -7.20
CA GLY A 45 -5.06 -3.27 -7.67
C GLY A 45 -5.15 -3.40 -9.19
N LYS A 46 -4.43 -2.57 -9.96
CA LYS A 46 -4.73 -2.33 -11.38
C LYS A 46 -4.30 -3.46 -12.29
N TYR A 47 -5.24 -3.87 -13.14
CA TYR A 47 -5.09 -5.01 -14.03
C TYR A 47 -5.34 -4.57 -15.49
N PHE A 48 -4.88 -5.37 -16.45
CA PHE A 48 -4.95 -5.06 -17.89
C PHE A 48 -4.31 -3.70 -18.28
N LYS A 49 -5.06 -2.83 -18.97
CA LYS A 49 -4.58 -1.52 -19.48
C LYS A 49 -4.86 -0.37 -18.52
N GLU A 50 -5.27 -0.67 -17.29
CA GLU A 50 -5.39 0.35 -16.26
C GLU A 50 -4.01 0.78 -15.79
N ASN A 51 -3.85 2.08 -15.54
CA ASN A 51 -2.60 2.66 -15.05
C ASN A 51 -2.90 3.68 -13.96
N SER A 52 -2.15 3.60 -12.86
CA SER A 52 -2.19 4.61 -11.80
C SER A 52 -1.73 5.94 -12.37
N LEU A 53 -2.52 6.99 -12.16
CA LEU A 53 -2.25 8.37 -12.59
C LEU A 53 -1.72 9.20 -11.43
N ASN A 54 -2.26 8.98 -10.24
CA ASN A 54 -1.80 9.63 -9.02
C ASN A 54 -2.06 8.71 -7.82
N ILE A 55 -1.12 8.68 -6.89
CA ILE A 55 -1.25 7.96 -5.62
C ILE A 55 -0.95 8.94 -4.50
N THR A 56 -1.96 9.14 -3.65
CA THR A 56 -1.87 9.97 -2.45
C THR A 56 -2.00 9.07 -1.24
N VAL A 57 -1.13 9.25 -0.25
CA VAL A 57 -1.16 8.52 1.01
C VAL A 57 -1.48 9.48 2.13
N LEU A 58 -2.48 9.14 2.91
CA LEU A 58 -2.94 9.90 4.07
C LEU A 58 -2.72 9.09 5.35
N LEU A 59 -2.58 9.81 6.46
CA LEU A 59 -2.70 9.28 7.81
C LEU A 59 -3.91 9.92 8.48
N ALA A 60 -4.88 9.10 8.87
CA ALA A 60 -6.16 9.55 9.43
C ALA A 60 -6.42 8.88 10.77
N ARG A 61 -7.14 9.54 11.69
CA ARG A 61 -7.63 8.85 12.90
C ARG A 61 -8.61 7.76 12.49
N SER A 62 -8.44 6.56 13.05
CA SER A 62 -9.32 5.44 12.75
C SER A 62 -10.68 5.64 13.44
N THR A 63 -11.81 5.35 12.79
CA THR A 63 -11.95 4.85 11.41
C THR A 63 -12.05 5.98 10.39
N PHE A 64 -11.23 5.95 9.34
CA PHE A 64 -11.21 6.96 8.27
C PHE A 64 -12.57 7.20 7.62
N THR A 65 -13.38 6.16 7.45
CA THR A 65 -14.72 6.26 6.84
C THR A 65 -15.68 7.16 7.60
N SER A 66 -15.40 7.44 8.89
CA SER A 66 -16.22 8.33 9.71
C SER A 66 -15.76 9.79 9.66
N THR A 67 -14.49 10.04 9.39
CA THR A 67 -13.90 11.38 9.40
C THR A 67 -13.71 11.95 8.01
N LEU A 68 -13.47 11.08 7.02
CA LEU A 68 -13.12 11.40 5.63
C LEU A 68 -12.05 12.50 5.53
N SER A 69 -11.13 12.51 6.49
CA SER A 69 -10.10 13.53 6.68
C SER A 69 -8.82 12.87 7.18
N GLY A 70 -7.68 13.41 6.76
CA GLY A 70 -6.37 12.89 7.12
C GLY A 70 -5.25 13.84 6.72
N ILE A 71 -4.08 13.62 7.29
CA ILE A 71 -2.86 14.35 6.98
C ILE A 71 -2.24 13.70 5.75
N THR A 72 -1.92 14.50 4.73
CA THR A 72 -1.21 13.99 3.55
C THR A 72 0.25 13.69 3.90
N LEU A 73 0.65 12.43 3.73
CA LEU A 73 2.03 11.98 3.92
C LEU A 73 2.84 12.07 2.62
N VAL A 74 2.22 11.71 1.50
CA VAL A 74 2.79 11.86 0.16
C VAL A 74 1.66 12.05 -0.86
N GLU A 75 1.96 12.79 -1.91
CA GLU A 75 1.12 12.97 -3.10
C GLU A 75 2.02 12.78 -4.33
N GLY A 76 1.47 12.23 -5.42
CA GLY A 76 2.24 12.04 -6.65
C GLY A 76 3.19 10.85 -6.61
N LEU A 77 2.91 9.81 -5.82
CA LEU A 77 3.73 8.59 -5.78
C LEU A 77 3.50 7.75 -7.05
N VAL A 78 3.99 8.17 -8.22
CA VAL A 78 3.71 7.50 -9.50
C VAL A 78 4.90 7.34 -10.44
N SER A 79 4.95 6.16 -11.08
CA SER A 79 5.52 5.92 -12.42
C SER A 79 4.34 5.59 -13.34
N SER A 80 4.22 6.26 -14.49
CA SER A 80 3.07 6.16 -15.41
C SER A 80 3.07 4.87 -16.24
N ASP A 81 3.12 3.71 -15.58
CA ASP A 81 3.17 2.40 -16.21
C ASP A 81 1.86 1.63 -16.00
N ALA A 82 1.45 0.85 -16.99
CA ALA A 82 0.25 0.01 -16.89
C ALA A 82 0.50 -1.27 -16.07
N GLY A 83 -0.57 -1.78 -15.46
CA GLY A 83 -0.62 -3.07 -14.76
C GLY A 83 -0.26 -3.03 -13.27
N ILE A 84 -0.12 -4.23 -12.68
CA ILE A 84 0.14 -4.39 -11.24
C ILE A 84 1.54 -3.89 -10.92
N LYS A 85 1.62 -2.92 -9.99
CA LYS A 85 2.87 -2.31 -9.55
C LYS A 85 2.95 -2.25 -8.04
N THR A 86 4.15 -2.45 -7.52
CA THR A 86 4.46 -2.24 -6.11
C THR A 86 5.12 -0.87 -5.96
N TYR A 87 4.56 -0.07 -5.06
CA TYR A 87 5.04 1.26 -4.72
C TYR A 87 5.64 1.21 -3.33
N SER A 88 6.81 1.82 -3.18
CA SER A 88 7.52 1.93 -1.90
C SER A 88 7.93 3.38 -1.65
N ALA A 89 7.70 3.85 -0.43
CA ALA A 89 8.06 5.19 0.01
C ALA A 89 8.40 5.20 1.49
N GLU A 90 9.34 6.06 1.89
CA GLU A 90 9.57 6.39 3.30
C GLU A 90 8.68 7.59 3.64
N LEU A 91 7.78 7.41 4.60
CA LEU A 91 6.76 8.39 4.98
C LEU A 91 6.93 8.83 6.42
N ALA A 92 6.83 10.14 6.67
CA ALA A 92 6.91 10.70 8.01
C ALA A 92 5.59 11.37 8.38
N PRO A 93 4.95 11.02 9.51
CA PRO A 93 3.82 11.78 10.04
C PRO A 93 4.23 13.23 10.29
N ARG A 94 3.42 14.18 9.83
CA ARG A 94 3.63 15.62 10.05
C ARG A 94 2.41 16.20 10.73
N TYR A 95 2.34 16.01 12.05
CA TYR A 95 1.32 16.67 12.87
C TYR A 95 1.63 18.16 12.99
N PHE A 96 0.58 19.00 12.95
CA PHE A 96 0.74 20.43 13.22
C PHE A 96 1.12 20.63 14.70
N TYR A 97 2.02 21.56 14.97
CA TYR A 97 2.26 22.10 16.31
C TYR A 97 2.74 21.11 17.40
N GLY A 98 3.54 20.10 17.08
CA GLY A 98 4.22 19.29 18.09
C GLY A 98 3.32 18.39 18.94
N ASP A 99 2.05 18.24 18.53
CA ASP A 99 1.15 17.26 19.10
C ASP A 99 1.56 15.87 18.62
N ASN A 100 2.11 15.06 19.53
CA ASN A 100 2.32 13.64 19.30
C ASN A 100 0.97 12.93 19.48
N GLU A 101 0.19 12.85 18.41
CA GLU A 101 -1.02 12.04 18.45
C GLU A 101 -0.65 10.56 18.48
N THR A 102 -1.29 9.81 19.39
CA THR A 102 -1.09 8.37 19.55
C THR A 102 -2.43 7.63 19.50
N GLY A 103 -2.39 6.32 19.27
CA GLY A 103 -3.57 5.46 19.22
C GLY A 103 -3.84 4.88 17.83
N ALA A 104 -5.10 4.53 17.56
CA ALA A 104 -5.49 3.88 16.31
C ALA A 104 -5.61 4.88 15.16
N PHE A 105 -4.82 4.65 14.11
CA PHE A 105 -4.84 5.42 12.87
C PHE A 105 -5.01 4.50 11.68
N ASP A 106 -5.50 5.06 10.58
CA ASP A 106 -5.60 4.41 9.29
C ASP A 106 -4.60 5.05 8.33
N VAL A 107 -3.74 4.23 7.73
CA VAL A 107 -3.00 4.59 6.52
C VAL A 107 -3.94 4.39 5.34
N VAL A 108 -4.22 5.47 4.62
CA VAL A 108 -5.18 5.49 3.52
C VAL A 108 -4.45 5.78 2.22
N ILE A 109 -4.62 4.91 1.23
CA ILE A 109 -4.12 5.14 -0.13
C ILE A 109 -5.31 5.51 -1.01
N ILE A 110 -5.22 6.67 -1.63
CA ILE A 110 -6.15 7.13 -2.66
C ILE A 110 -5.43 7.01 -4.00
N GLU A 111 -5.89 6.11 -4.84
CA GLU A 111 -5.33 5.86 -6.17
C GLU A 111 -6.30 6.37 -7.23
N SER A 112 -5.88 7.40 -7.96
CA SER A 112 -6.55 7.82 -9.20
C SER A 112 -5.93 7.06 -10.37
N TYR A 113 -6.75 6.53 -11.28
CA TYR A 113 -6.29 5.67 -12.36
C TYR A 113 -7.15 5.83 -13.62
N ALA A 114 -6.55 5.55 -14.78
CA ALA A 114 -7.28 5.47 -16.03
C ALA A 114 -8.04 4.14 -16.10
N ALA A 115 -9.37 4.19 -16.17
CA ALA A 115 -10.21 2.99 -16.21
C ALA A 115 -10.20 2.31 -17.59
N TYR A 116 -10.24 0.98 -17.60
CA TYR A 116 -10.28 0.24 -18.87
C TYR A 116 -11.56 0.55 -19.66
N GLY A 117 -11.40 1.05 -20.89
CA GLY A 117 -12.52 1.34 -21.79
C GLY A 117 -13.33 2.58 -21.45
N GLY A 118 -12.90 3.37 -20.45
CA GLY A 118 -13.54 4.63 -20.06
C GLY A 118 -12.86 5.85 -20.68
N ALA A 119 -13.63 6.93 -20.84
CA ALA A 119 -13.10 8.27 -21.13
C ALA A 119 -12.76 9.07 -19.85
N ASN A 120 -13.06 8.49 -18.67
CA ASN A 120 -12.97 9.15 -17.38
C ASN A 120 -11.97 8.43 -16.46
N ASP A 121 -11.31 9.20 -15.61
CA ASP A 121 -10.51 8.69 -14.51
C ASP A 121 -11.41 8.13 -13.41
N ALA A 122 -10.93 7.12 -12.70
CA ALA A 122 -11.57 6.49 -11.57
C ALA A 122 -10.69 6.56 -10.32
N THR A 123 -11.27 6.32 -9.15
CA THR A 123 -10.56 6.41 -7.87
C THR A 123 -10.88 5.20 -7.00
N ASP A 124 -9.84 4.55 -6.49
CA ASP A 124 -9.93 3.50 -5.48
C ASP A 124 -9.33 3.97 -4.15
N VAL A 125 -9.82 3.40 -3.06
CA VAL A 125 -9.36 3.69 -1.70
C VAL A 125 -8.98 2.40 -0.99
N TRP A 126 -7.78 2.38 -0.41
CA TRP A 126 -7.26 1.26 0.38
C TRP A 126 -6.94 1.74 1.78
N ILE A 127 -7.33 0.96 2.80
CA ILE A 127 -7.23 1.37 4.20
C ILE A 127 -6.50 0.28 4.97
N GLN A 128 -5.51 0.68 5.77
CA GLN A 128 -4.81 -0.19 6.69
C GLN A 128 -4.72 0.45 8.07
N THR A 129 -5.38 -0.15 9.06
CA THR A 129 -5.28 0.31 10.45
C THR A 129 -3.93 -0.06 11.05
N VAL A 130 -3.34 0.90 11.74
CA VAL A 130 -2.05 0.87 12.45
C VAL A 130 -2.20 1.50 13.83
N ASN A 131 -1.19 1.33 14.68
CA ASN A 131 -1.10 2.00 15.96
C ASN A 131 0.01 3.06 15.90
N VAL A 132 -0.30 4.32 16.14
CA VAL A 132 0.70 5.38 16.27
C VAL A 132 1.14 5.48 17.73
N ALA A 133 2.46 5.45 17.96
CA ALA A 133 3.07 5.53 19.28
C ALA A 133 4.14 6.62 19.39
#